data_AF-A0A7W1LCP9-F1
#
_entry.id   AF-A0A7W1LCP9-F1
#
_cell.length_a   1.000
_cell.length_b   1.000
_cell.length_c   1.000
_cell.angle_alpha   90.00
_cell.angle_beta   90.00
_cell.angle_gamma   90.00
#
_symmetry.space_group_name_H-M   'P 1'
#
loop_
_entity.id
_entity.type
_entity.pdbx_description
1 polymer ?
#
loop_
_entity_poly.entity_id
_entity_poly.type
_entity_poly.pdbx_seq_one_letter_code
_entity_poly.pdbx_strand_id
1 'polypeptide(L)'
;MNSQTATIEKICSQRSELAAFIDGELLPREELELELHLTVCGSCAAELNEQKKLLCALDYALENDGEIELPANFTKIVVTNAESKVSGLRRPQERSKALFVCAALFLLVLLGLGGETETVLNTFGKFAEQFLAVGGFVWNLIYDVSVGTA
;
A
#
# COMPACT_ATOMS: atom_id res chain seq x y z
N MET A 1 53.76 -2.15 14.38
CA MET A 1 52.53 -2.13 13.56
C MET A 1 51.84 -3.45 13.81
N ASN A 2 50.84 -3.43 14.68
CA ASN A 2 50.43 -4.57 15.50
C ASN A 2 49.42 -5.46 14.77
N SER A 3 49.73 -6.75 14.67
CA SER A 3 48.89 -7.84 14.17
C SER A 3 47.60 -8.10 14.97
N GLN A 4 47.19 -7.19 15.85
CA GLN A 4 45.98 -7.30 16.70
C GLN A 4 44.75 -6.62 16.08
N THR A 5 44.92 -5.74 15.10
CA THR A 5 43.77 -5.04 14.48
C THR A 5 43.01 -5.92 13.49
N ALA A 6 43.69 -6.89 12.85
CA ALA A 6 43.08 -7.76 11.83
C ALA A 6 42.14 -8.83 12.41
N THR A 7 42.31 -9.24 13.67
CA THR A 7 41.38 -10.18 14.34
C THR A 7 40.16 -9.49 14.92
N ILE A 8 40.26 -8.22 15.30
CA ILE A 8 39.14 -7.44 15.85
C ILE A 8 38.13 -7.08 14.75
N GLU A 9 38.58 -6.80 13.52
CA GLU A 9 37.69 -6.52 12.38
C GLU A 9 36.75 -7.68 12.04
N LYS A 10 37.17 -8.94 12.26
CA LYS A 10 36.31 -10.10 12.02
C LYS A 10 35.33 -10.38 13.17
N ILE A 11 35.58 -9.84 14.37
CA ILE A 11 34.78 -10.11 15.57
C ILE A 11 33.49 -9.30 15.59
N CYS A 12 33.43 -8.11 14.98
CA CYS A 12 32.26 -7.22 15.05
C CYS A 12 31.57 -7.01 13.68
N SER A 13 31.62 -7.99 12.78
CA SER A 13 30.99 -7.89 11.45
C SER A 13 29.48 -7.62 11.48
N GLN A 14 28.85 -7.85 12.63
CA GLN A 14 27.40 -7.71 12.87
C GLN A 14 27.02 -6.33 13.43
N ARG A 15 27.92 -5.35 13.44
CA ARG A 15 27.61 -4.00 13.97
C ARG A 15 26.44 -3.33 13.23
N SER A 16 26.29 -3.58 11.94
CA SER A 16 25.15 -3.09 11.14
C SER A 16 23.81 -3.69 11.55
N GLU A 17 23.81 -4.84 12.24
CA GLU A 17 22.60 -5.55 12.67
C GLU A 17 22.07 -5.00 14.01
N LEU A 18 22.84 -4.16 14.72
CA LEU A 18 22.42 -3.55 15.99
C LEU A 18 21.17 -2.68 15.84
N ALA A 19 21.06 -1.92 14.76
CA ALA A 19 19.87 -1.11 14.48
C ALA A 19 18.66 -2.00 14.18
N ALA A 20 18.83 -2.99 13.30
CA ALA A 20 17.78 -3.96 12.98
C ALA A 20 17.30 -4.77 14.21
N PHE A 21 18.21 -5.04 15.15
CA PHE A 21 17.87 -5.66 16.44
C PHE A 21 17.01 -4.76 17.32
N ILE A 22 17.31 -3.46 17.37
CA ILE A 22 16.51 -2.49 18.13
C ILE A 22 15.12 -2.31 17.52
N ASP A 23 15.03 -2.27 16.19
CA ASP A 23 13.78 -2.08 15.46
C ASP A 23 12.93 -3.39 15.38
N GLY A 24 13.51 -4.53 15.77
CA GLY A 24 12.85 -5.84 15.72
C GLY A 24 12.71 -6.41 14.30
N GLU A 25 13.57 -5.99 13.38
CA GLU A 25 13.55 -6.41 11.97
C GLU A 25 14.40 -7.65 11.67
N LEU A 26 15.18 -8.13 12.66
CA LEU A 26 16.01 -9.33 12.51
C LEU A 26 15.17 -10.61 12.49
N LEU A 27 15.62 -11.60 11.72
CA LEU A 27 15.05 -12.94 11.78
C LEU A 27 15.44 -13.61 13.12
N PRO A 28 14.63 -14.55 13.66
CA PRO A 28 14.89 -15.17 14.97
C PRO A 28 16.27 -15.84 15.09
N ARG A 29 16.82 -16.31 13.96
CA ARG A 29 18.16 -16.91 13.93
C ARG A 29 19.26 -15.86 14.08
N GLU A 30 19.13 -14.74 13.38
CA GLU A 30 20.10 -13.64 13.38
C GLU A 30 20.09 -12.92 14.74
N GLU A 31 18.91 -12.78 15.32
CA GLU A 31 18.73 -12.29 16.69
C GLU A 31 19.52 -13.13 17.71
N LEU A 32 19.38 -14.47 17.67
CA LEU A 32 20.13 -15.37 18.55
C LEU A 32 21.65 -15.28 18.34
N GLU A 33 22.10 -15.20 17.09
CA GLU A 33 23.53 -15.07 16.75
C GLU A 33 24.10 -13.76 17.30
N LEU A 34 23.35 -12.66 17.18
CA LEU A 34 23.73 -11.35 17.72
C LEU A 34 23.68 -11.32 19.25
N GLU A 35 22.67 -11.92 19.89
CA GLU A 35 22.60 -12.02 21.35
C GLU A 35 23.82 -12.75 21.92
N LEU A 36 24.20 -13.89 21.31
CA LEU A 36 25.41 -14.61 21.68
C LEU A 36 26.65 -13.73 21.52
N HIS A 37 26.76 -12.99 20.41
CA HIS A 37 27.85 -12.04 20.20
C HIS A 37 27.92 -10.96 21.29
N LEU A 38 26.77 -10.38 21.69
CA LEU A 38 26.69 -9.34 22.70
C LEU A 38 27.13 -9.82 24.10
N THR A 39 26.99 -11.11 24.41
CA THR A 39 27.51 -11.66 25.69
C THR A 39 29.04 -11.70 25.76
N VAL A 40 29.72 -11.74 24.60
CA VAL A 40 31.17 -11.86 24.50
C VAL A 40 31.83 -10.53 24.14
N CYS A 41 31.16 -9.68 23.37
CA CYS A 41 31.70 -8.43 22.85
C CYS A 41 31.17 -7.21 23.62
N GLY A 42 31.97 -6.73 24.58
CA GLY A 42 31.64 -5.52 25.34
C GLY A 42 31.54 -4.24 24.49
N SER A 43 32.20 -4.18 23.33
CA SER A 43 32.14 -3.00 22.45
C SER A 43 30.79 -2.86 21.73
N CYS A 44 30.26 -3.96 21.19
CA CYS A 44 28.93 -3.98 20.57
C CYS A 44 27.83 -3.82 21.62
N ALA A 45 28.01 -4.36 22.83
CA ALA A 45 27.08 -4.14 23.94
C ALA A 45 27.06 -2.67 24.40
N ALA A 46 28.21 -1.99 24.41
CA ALA A 46 28.28 -0.56 24.72
C ALA A 46 27.56 0.29 23.66
N GLU A 47 27.81 0.02 22.38
CA GLU A 47 27.16 0.71 21.27
C GLU A 47 25.64 0.49 21.25
N LEU A 48 25.17 -0.75 21.48
CA LEU A 48 23.74 -1.04 21.62
C LEU A 48 23.11 -0.22 22.75
N ASN A 49 23.80 -0.11 23.88
CA ASN A 49 23.33 0.69 25.01
C ASN A 49 23.32 2.20 24.70
N GLU A 50 24.25 2.71 23.90
CA GLU A 50 24.24 4.11 23.45
C GLU A 50 23.03 4.39 22.54
N GLN A 51 22.73 3.49 21.60
CA GLN A 51 21.56 3.60 20.73
C GLN A 51 20.24 3.53 21.54
N LYS A 52 20.15 2.62 22.52
CA LYS A 52 19.00 2.55 23.44
C LYS A 52 18.82 3.82 24.27
N LYS A 53 19.91 4.42 24.76
CA LYS A 53 19.86 5.69 25.50
C LYS A 53 19.34 6.83 24.63
N LEU A 54 19.72 6.87 23.35
CA LEU A 54 19.20 7.86 22.41
C LEU A 54 17.68 7.70 22.22
N LEU A 55 17.19 6.46 22.07
CA LEU A 55 15.75 6.21 22.00
C LEU A 55 15.01 6.66 23.27
N CYS A 56 15.53 6.31 24.46
CA CYS A 56 14.92 6.78 25.71
C CYS A 56 14.91 8.32 25.82
N ALA A 57 15.96 8.98 25.34
CA ALA A 57 16.01 10.45 25.32
C ALA A 57 15.02 11.05 24.32
N LEU A 58 14.83 10.40 23.17
CA LEU A 58 13.82 10.80 22.18
C LEU A 58 12.41 10.61 22.73
N ASP A 59 12.12 9.45 23.33
CA ASP A 59 10.82 9.18 23.97
C ASP A 59 10.51 10.24 25.03
N TYR A 60 11.47 10.55 25.91
CA TYR A 60 11.32 11.60 26.91
C TYR A 60 11.07 13.00 26.29
N ALA A 61 11.79 13.33 25.21
CA ALA A 61 11.60 14.60 24.52
C ALA A 61 10.21 14.70 23.87
N LEU A 62 9.74 13.62 23.25
CA LEU A 62 8.43 13.55 22.59
C LEU A 62 7.28 13.55 23.61
N GLU A 63 7.43 12.88 24.76
CA GLU A 63 6.45 12.94 25.85
C GLU A 63 6.33 14.35 26.44
N ASN A 64 7.44 15.11 26.48
CA ASN A 64 7.45 16.48 26.96
C ASN A 64 6.92 17.51 25.94
N ASP A 65 6.84 17.18 24.65
CA ASP A 65 6.34 18.08 23.60
C ASP A 65 4.79 18.21 23.57
N GLY A 66 4.14 17.73 24.63
CA GLY A 66 2.72 17.89 24.86
C GLY A 66 1.93 16.75 24.23
N GLU A 67 1.02 16.18 25.01
CA GLU A 67 0.01 15.26 24.55
C GLU A 67 -0.70 15.89 23.35
N ILE A 68 -0.38 15.42 22.13
CA ILE A 68 -1.04 15.90 20.92
C ILE A 68 -2.51 15.55 21.09
N GLU A 69 -3.35 16.57 21.33
CA GLU A 69 -4.79 16.36 21.48
C GLU A 69 -5.33 15.81 20.15
N LEU A 70 -5.52 14.49 20.10
CA LEU A 70 -6.12 13.84 18.95
C LEU A 70 -7.57 14.32 18.85
N PRO A 71 -8.01 14.82 17.68
CA PRO A 71 -9.42 15.11 17.46
C PRO A 71 -10.26 13.88 17.79
N ALA A 72 -11.38 14.04 18.49
CA ALA A 72 -12.23 12.92 18.94
C ALA A 72 -12.66 11.95 17.81
N ASN A 73 -12.65 12.42 16.56
CA ASN A 73 -12.99 11.64 15.38
C ASN A 73 -11.79 11.08 14.60
N PHE A 74 -10.54 11.28 15.05
CA PHE A 74 -9.33 10.87 14.31
C PHE A 74 -9.35 9.38 13.98
N THR A 75 -9.57 8.53 14.98
CA THR A 75 -9.66 7.07 14.79
C THR A 75 -10.76 6.71 13.80
N LYS A 76 -11.95 7.34 13.92
CA LYS A 76 -13.07 7.11 13.01
C LYS A 76 -12.73 7.53 11.57
N ILE A 77 -12.08 8.68 11.40
CA ILE A 77 -11.70 9.22 10.09
C ILE A 77 -10.62 8.35 9.44
N VAL A 78 -9.60 7.93 10.20
CA VAL A 78 -8.52 7.08 9.70
C VAL A 78 -9.04 5.70 9.31
N VAL A 79 -9.84 5.06 10.16
CA VAL A 79 -10.44 3.75 9.86
C VAL A 79 -11.35 3.85 8.63
N THR A 80 -12.25 4.83 8.60
CA THR A 80 -13.16 5.02 7.46
C THR A 80 -12.38 5.27 6.17
N ASN A 81 -11.31 6.08 6.19
CA ASN A 81 -10.49 6.31 5.00
C ASN A 81 -9.67 5.09 4.61
N ALA A 82 -9.10 4.35 5.56
CA ALA A 82 -8.35 3.13 5.28
C ALA A 82 -9.24 2.05 4.65
N GLU A 83 -10.48 1.89 5.13
CA GLU A 83 -11.45 0.95 4.59
C GLU A 83 -12.03 1.39 3.26
N SER A 84 -12.44 2.65 3.14
CA SER A 84 -13.15 3.16 1.95
C SER A 84 -12.20 3.55 0.81
N LYS A 85 -10.99 4.00 1.13
CA LYS A 85 -10.01 4.51 0.18
C LYS A 85 -8.88 3.51 -0.06
N VAL A 86 -9.26 2.26 -0.34
CA VAL A 86 -8.37 1.27 -0.99
C VAL A 86 -8.24 1.53 -2.49
N SER A 87 -7.92 2.78 -2.86
CA SER A 87 -7.55 3.13 -4.23
C SER A 87 -6.09 2.75 -4.46
N GLY A 88 -5.85 1.69 -5.23
CA GLY A 88 -4.50 1.25 -5.58
C GLY A 88 -4.24 -0.25 -5.42
N LEU A 89 -5.08 -0.97 -4.66
CA LEU A 89 -4.94 -2.43 -4.51
C LEU A 89 -5.35 -3.18 -5.78
N ARG A 90 -6.24 -2.61 -6.60
CA ARG A 90 -6.74 -3.27 -7.81
C ARG A 90 -6.03 -2.75 -9.04
N ARG A 91 -5.14 -3.56 -9.63
CA ARG A 91 -4.42 -3.20 -10.86
C ARG A 91 -5.41 -2.99 -12.02
N PRO A 92 -5.11 -2.10 -12.98
CA PRO A 92 -5.98 -1.88 -14.14
C PRO A 92 -6.27 -3.17 -14.93
N GLN A 93 -5.32 -4.11 -14.91
CA GLN A 93 -5.47 -5.44 -15.51
C GLN A 93 -6.55 -6.29 -14.81
N GLU A 94 -6.71 -6.17 -13.49
CA GLU A 94 -7.73 -6.91 -12.73
C GLU A 94 -9.15 -6.37 -12.96
N ARG A 95 -9.28 -5.06 -13.26
CA ARG A 95 -10.55 -4.47 -13.68
C ARG A 95 -10.99 -5.03 -15.03
N SER A 96 -10.07 -5.16 -15.98
CA SER A 96 -10.36 -5.78 -17.29
C SER A 96 -10.77 -7.24 -17.15
N LYS A 97 -10.10 -8.02 -16.30
CA LYS A 97 -10.48 -9.43 -16.03
C LYS A 97 -11.85 -9.55 -15.38
N ALA A 98 -12.16 -8.70 -14.41
CA ALA A 98 -13.49 -8.67 -13.78
C ALA A 98 -14.59 -8.33 -14.79
N LEU A 99 -14.37 -7.32 -15.65
CA LEU A 99 -15.30 -6.96 -16.72
C LEU A 99 -15.52 -8.11 -17.70
N PHE A 100 -14.46 -8.83 -18.07
CA PHE A 100 -14.58 -10.01 -18.94
C PHE A 100 -15.46 -11.10 -18.32
N VAL A 101 -15.27 -11.39 -17.03
CA VAL A 101 -16.11 -12.37 -16.30
C VAL A 101 -17.56 -11.90 -16.24
N CYS A 102 -17.81 -10.63 -15.92
CA CYS A 102 -19.16 -10.07 -15.91
C CYS A 102 -19.83 -10.13 -17.30
N ALA A 103 -19.09 -9.81 -18.37
CA ALA A 103 -19.60 -9.89 -19.73
C ALA A 103 -19.92 -11.33 -20.15
N ALA A 104 -19.04 -12.29 -19.80
CA ALA A 104 -19.27 -13.71 -20.07
C ALA A 104 -20.50 -14.25 -19.34
N LEU A 105 -20.67 -13.89 -18.05
CA LEU A 105 -21.85 -14.26 -17.26
C LEU A 105 -23.13 -13.66 -17.84
N PHE A 106 -23.09 -12.39 -18.23
CA PHE A 106 -24.23 -11.71 -18.86
C PHE A 106 -24.62 -12.40 -20.18
N LEU A 107 -23.65 -12.78 -20.99
CA LEU A 107 -23.87 -13.47 -22.26
C LEU A 107 -24.46 -14.88 -22.02
N LEU A 108 -24.00 -15.59 -20.99
CA LEU A 108 -24.59 -16.88 -20.59
C LEU A 108 -26.06 -16.73 -20.14
N VAL A 109 -26.38 -15.67 -19.40
CA VAL A 109 -27.78 -15.37 -19.02
C VAL A 109 -28.62 -15.11 -20.28
N LEU A 110 -28.11 -14.35 -21.25
CA LEU A 110 -28.81 -14.09 -22.51
C LEU A 110 -29.04 -15.37 -23.33
N LEU A 111 -28.05 -16.26 -23.42
CA LEU A 111 -28.17 -17.53 -24.13
C LEU A 111 -29.12 -18.50 -23.41
N GLY A 112 -29.08 -18.52 -22.07
CA GLY A 112 -29.95 -19.36 -21.24
C GLY A 112 -31.42 -18.94 -21.25
N LEU A 113 -31.73 -17.67 -21.54
CA LEU A 113 -33.10 -17.17 -21.63
C LEU A 113 -33.87 -17.62 -22.88
N GLY A 114 -33.22 -18.28 -23.85
CA GLY A 114 -33.80 -19.28 -24.75
C GLY A 114 -34.99 -18.96 -25.68
N GLY A 115 -35.73 -17.85 -25.55
CA GLY A 115 -37.04 -17.73 -26.21
C GLY A 115 -37.33 -16.45 -26.98
N GLU A 116 -36.59 -15.37 -26.77
CA GLU A 116 -37.00 -14.04 -27.25
C GLU A 116 -35.80 -13.12 -27.51
N THR A 117 -34.81 -13.70 -28.20
CA THR A 117 -33.58 -13.01 -28.59
C THR A 117 -33.83 -11.76 -29.43
N GLU A 118 -34.84 -11.77 -30.30
CA GLU A 118 -35.19 -10.61 -31.15
C GLU A 118 -35.73 -9.42 -30.35
N THR A 119 -36.58 -9.66 -29.35
CA THR A 119 -37.16 -8.61 -28.50
C THR A 119 -36.12 -8.01 -27.57
N VAL A 120 -35.24 -8.84 -26.99
CA VAL A 120 -34.14 -8.36 -26.14
C VAL A 120 -33.10 -7.60 -26.96
N LEU A 121 -32.66 -8.10 -28.11
CA LEU A 121 -31.71 -7.41 -28.99
C LEU A 121 -32.28 -6.09 -29.52
N ASN A 122 -33.56 -6.05 -29.91
CA ASN A 122 -34.20 -4.82 -30.35
C ASN A 122 -34.32 -3.79 -29.21
N THR A 123 -34.59 -4.25 -27.99
CA THR A 123 -34.63 -3.37 -26.81
C THR A 123 -33.25 -2.79 -26.50
N PHE A 124 -32.20 -3.63 -26.48
CA PHE A 124 -30.81 -3.17 -26.33
C PHE A 124 -30.38 -2.24 -27.46
N GLY A 125 -30.79 -2.53 -28.70
CA GLY A 125 -30.55 -1.68 -29.86
C GLY A 125 -31.15 -0.29 -29.70
N LYS A 126 -32.40 -0.20 -29.26
CA LYS A 126 -33.07 1.10 -28.99
C LYS A 126 -32.40 1.88 -27.86
N PHE A 127 -31.99 1.20 -26.78
CA PHE A 127 -31.23 1.85 -25.72
C PHE A 127 -29.88 2.35 -26.23
N ALA A 128 -29.14 1.53 -26.97
CA ALA A 128 -27.85 1.90 -27.54
C ALA A 128 -27.97 3.08 -28.50
N GLU A 129 -29.00 3.10 -29.35
CA GLU A 129 -29.29 4.21 -30.25
C GLU A 129 -29.60 5.50 -29.49
N GLN A 130 -30.38 5.42 -28.41
CA GLN A 130 -30.67 6.57 -27.54
C GLN A 130 -29.42 7.07 -26.81
N PHE A 131 -28.57 6.18 -26.30
CA PHE A 131 -27.30 6.55 -25.68
C PHE A 131 -26.30 7.14 -26.68
N LEU A 132 -26.23 6.61 -27.90
CA LEU A 132 -25.41 7.14 -28.98
C LEU A 132 -25.92 8.51 -29.44
N ALA A 133 -27.23 8.72 -29.50
CA ALA A 133 -27.81 10.01 -29.83
C ALA A 133 -27.48 11.06 -28.76
N VAL A 134 -27.64 10.72 -27.48
CA VAL A 134 -27.29 11.62 -26.36
C VAL A 134 -25.78 11.86 -26.30
N GLY A 135 -24.97 10.80 -26.43
CA GLY A 135 -23.52 10.89 -26.43
C GLY A 135 -22.99 11.70 -27.61
N GLY A 136 -23.55 11.50 -28.80
CA GLY A 136 -23.25 12.28 -30.00
C GLY A 136 -23.64 13.75 -29.84
N PHE A 137 -24.78 14.04 -29.22
CA PHE A 137 -25.18 15.42 -28.91
C PHE A 137 -24.19 16.08 -27.94
N VAL A 138 -23.84 15.41 -26.84
CA VAL A 138 -22.85 15.90 -25.87
C VAL A 138 -21.48 16.09 -26.52
N TRP A 139 -21.07 15.16 -27.40
CA TRP A 139 -19.81 15.26 -28.13
C TRP A 139 -19.78 16.48 -29.06
N ASN A 140 -20.84 16.70 -29.85
CA ASN A 140 -20.96 17.88 -30.70
C ASN A 140 -20.99 19.16 -29.87
N LEU A 141 -21.68 19.17 -28.72
CA LEU A 141 -21.72 20.33 -27.82
C LEU A 141 -20.34 20.67 -27.25
N ILE A 142 -19.54 19.65 -26.87
CA ILE A 142 -18.15 19.83 -26.44
C ILE A 142 -17.28 20.31 -27.61
N TYR A 143 -17.46 19.74 -28.79
CA TYR A 143 -16.74 20.15 -29.99
C TYR A 143 -17.01 21.61 -30.34
N ASP A 144 -18.29 22.02 -30.39
CA ASP A 144 -18.69 23.40 -30.70
C ASP A 144 -18.23 24.40 -29.63
N VAL A 145 -18.25 24.02 -28.35
CA VAL A 145 -17.71 24.86 -27.27
C VAL A 145 -16.19 24.98 -27.38
N SER A 146 -15.47 23.90 -27.68
CA SER A 146 -14.00 23.91 -27.76
C SER A 146 -13.47 24.61 -29.02
N VAL A 147 -14.17 24.50 -30.14
CA VAL A 147 -13.78 25.15 -31.41
C VAL A 147 -14.31 26.59 -31.47
N GLY A 148 -15.49 26.86 -30.92
CA GLY A 148 -16.09 28.20 -30.89
C GLY A 148 -15.51 29.16 -29.85
N THR A 149 -14.63 28.68 -28.97
CA THR A 149 -13.87 29.50 -28.01
C THR A 149 -12.41 29.74 -28.42
N ALA A 150 -12.00 29.29 -29.62
CA ALA A 150 -10.74 29.64 -30.28
C ALA A 150 -10.94 30.78 -31.30
#